data_AF-A0A924VL53-F1
#
_entry.id   AF-A0A924VL53-F1
#
_cell.length_a   1.000
_cell.length_b   1.000
_cell.length_c   1.000
_cell.angle_alpha   90.00
_cell.angle_beta   90.00
_cell.angle_gamma   90.00
#
_symmetry.space_group_name_H-M   'P 1'
#
loop_
_entity.id
_entity.type
_entity.pdbx_description
1 polymer ?
#
loop_
_entity_poly.entity_id
_entity_poly.type
_entity_poly.pdbx_seq_one_letter_code
_entity_poly.pdbx_strand_id
1 'polypeptide(L)'
;MKISATLMSNEELVIYLSSKTRACAEALYDRFANVLFLTIIRIVPQKEIAEDILERTFIKAWNSFESYSIENGTFLSWMMGIAHGLAKEDPNGSSIAQSVSGVKPGISDSGF
;
A
#
# COMPACT_ATOMS: atom_id res chain seq x y z
N MET A 1 -17.03 -14.97 -7.38
CA MET A 1 -16.37 -14.39 -8.56
C MET A 1 -15.37 -13.37 -8.05
N LYS A 2 -14.07 -13.72 -7.96
CA LYS A 2 -13.04 -12.75 -7.58
C LYS A 2 -12.95 -11.74 -8.72
N ILE A 3 -13.30 -10.49 -8.47
CA ILE A 3 -13.14 -9.43 -9.46
C ILE A 3 -11.64 -9.39 -9.78
N SER A 4 -11.25 -9.73 -11.00
CA SER A 4 -9.85 -9.64 -11.44
C SER A 4 -9.46 -8.17 -11.61
N ALA A 5 -9.28 -7.47 -10.49
CA ALA A 5 -8.86 -6.07 -10.46
C ALA A 5 -7.51 -5.85 -11.18
N THR A 6 -6.76 -6.93 -11.40
CA THR A 6 -5.56 -6.98 -12.23
C THR A 6 -5.79 -6.54 -13.68
N LEU A 7 -7.00 -6.67 -14.22
CA LEU A 7 -7.34 -6.30 -15.60
C LEU A 7 -8.03 -4.92 -15.72
N MET A 8 -8.34 -4.26 -14.61
CA MET A 8 -9.00 -2.95 -14.64
C MET A 8 -8.06 -1.86 -15.19
N SER A 9 -8.62 -0.94 -15.98
CA SER A 9 -7.97 0.32 -16.31
C SER A 9 -7.74 1.16 -15.04
N ASN A 10 -6.97 2.25 -15.16
CA ASN A 10 -6.78 3.17 -14.02
C ASN A 10 -8.12 3.83 -13.62
N GLU A 11 -8.94 4.24 -14.59
CA GLU A 11 -10.25 4.85 -14.34
C GLU A 11 -11.18 3.86 -13.62
N GLU A 12 -11.27 2.63 -14.13
CA GLU A 12 -12.10 1.57 -13.54
C GLU A 12 -11.66 1.24 -12.11
N LEU A 13 -10.35 1.20 -11.88
CA LEU A 13 -9.80 0.95 -10.55
C LEU A 13 -10.18 2.07 -9.57
N VAL A 14 -10.10 3.34 -9.97
CA VAL A 14 -10.49 4.46 -9.11
C VAL A 14 -11.97 4.41 -8.76
N ILE A 15 -12.83 4.15 -9.76
CA ILE A 15 -14.27 3.97 -9.53
C ILE A 15 -14.52 2.81 -8.58
N TYR A 16 -13.82 1.69 -8.77
CA TYR A 16 -13.94 0.53 -7.88
C TYR A 16 -13.51 0.86 -6.45
N LEU A 17 -12.35 1.51 -6.26
CA LEU A 17 -11.83 1.93 -4.95
C LEU A 17 -12.75 2.94 -4.23
N SER A 18 -13.54 3.73 -4.98
CA SER A 18 -14.51 4.67 -4.40
C SER A 18 -15.59 4.02 -3.55
N SER A 19 -15.85 2.73 -3.77
CA SER A 19 -16.81 1.97 -2.96
C SER A 19 -16.30 1.66 -1.54
N LYS A 20 -15.01 1.88 -1.25
CA LYS A 20 -14.39 1.73 0.08
C LYS A 20 -14.66 0.39 0.77
N THR A 21 -14.92 -0.66 0.00
CA THR A 21 -15.20 -1.98 0.55
C THR A 21 -13.92 -2.76 0.84
N ARG A 22 -14.04 -3.74 1.74
CA ARG A 22 -13.01 -4.74 2.01
C ARG A 22 -12.45 -5.39 0.73
N ALA A 23 -13.35 -5.79 -0.17
CA ALA A 23 -12.97 -6.43 -1.44
C ALA A 23 -12.14 -5.51 -2.35
N CYS A 24 -12.31 -4.20 -2.27
CA CYS A 24 -11.48 -3.24 -3.00
C CYS A 24 -10.07 -3.17 -2.44
N ALA A 25 -9.98 -3.22 -1.12
CA ALA A 25 -8.74 -3.15 -0.39
C ALA A 25 -7.89 -4.42 -0.60
N GLU A 26 -8.51 -5.60 -0.54
CA GLU A 26 -7.88 -6.90 -0.88
C GLU A 26 -7.38 -6.90 -2.34
N ALA A 27 -8.23 -6.49 -3.28
CA ALA A 27 -7.88 -6.44 -4.69
C ALA A 27 -6.73 -5.48 -5.00
N LEU A 28 -6.65 -4.36 -4.28
CA LEU A 28 -5.55 -3.41 -4.39
C LEU A 28 -4.23 -4.03 -3.92
N TYR A 29 -4.28 -4.73 -2.79
CA TYR A 29 -3.14 -5.44 -2.22
C TYR A 29 -2.64 -6.53 -3.18
N ASP A 30 -3.53 -7.41 -3.63
CA ASP A 30 -3.22 -8.49 -4.58
C ASP A 30 -2.55 -7.95 -5.87
N ARG A 31 -2.99 -6.79 -6.35
CA ARG A 31 -2.48 -6.20 -7.60
C ARG A 31 -1.10 -5.57 -7.46
N PHE A 32 -0.81 -4.89 -6.35
CA PHE A 32 0.37 -4.01 -6.25
C PHE A 32 1.39 -4.40 -5.18
N ALA A 33 1.06 -5.27 -4.23
CA ALA A 33 1.94 -5.57 -3.09
C ALA A 33 3.33 -6.05 -3.54
N ASN A 34 3.40 -6.96 -4.51
CA ASN A 34 4.66 -7.50 -5.00
C ASN A 34 5.57 -6.43 -5.64
N VAL A 35 5.05 -5.60 -6.54
CA VAL A 35 5.85 -4.57 -7.22
C VAL A 35 6.30 -3.46 -6.28
N LEU A 36 5.45 -3.07 -5.33
CA LEU A 36 5.79 -2.11 -4.30
C LEU A 36 6.86 -2.67 -3.36
N PHE A 37 6.70 -3.91 -2.89
CA PHE A 37 7.69 -4.58 -2.04
C PHE A 37 9.06 -4.68 -2.71
N LEU A 38 9.11 -5.14 -3.97
CA LEU A 38 10.36 -5.24 -4.74
C LEU A 38 11.02 -3.87 -4.99
N THR A 39 10.28 -2.78 -4.88
CA THR A 39 10.82 -1.43 -4.96
C THR A 39 11.37 -0.99 -3.61
N ILE A 40 10.59 -1.18 -2.55
CA ILE A 40 10.95 -0.80 -1.18
C ILE A 40 12.22 -1.54 -0.72
N ILE A 41 12.29 -2.85 -0.94
CA ILE A 41 13.41 -3.70 -0.49
C ILE A 41 14.77 -3.31 -1.13
N ARG A 42 14.74 -2.62 -2.28
CA ARG A 42 15.95 -2.09 -2.92
C ARG A 42 16.48 -0.83 -2.23
N ILE A 43 15.62 -0.11 -1.52
CA ILE A 43 15.95 1.10 -0.76
C ILE A 43 16.28 0.71 0.68
N VAL A 44 15.49 -0.19 1.25
CA VAL A 44 15.61 -0.66 2.63
C VAL A 44 15.84 -2.19 2.60
N PRO A 45 17.09 -2.67 2.61
CA PRO A 45 17.44 -4.08 2.42
C PRO A 45 17.23 -4.94 3.68
N GLN A 46 16.18 -4.64 4.43
CA GLN A 46 15.74 -5.36 5.63
C GLN A 46 14.27 -5.71 5.41
N LYS A 47 13.98 -7.00 5.34
CA LYS A 47 12.68 -7.50 4.89
C LYS A 47 11.55 -7.01 5.80
N GLU A 48 11.74 -7.10 7.11
CA GLU A 48 10.74 -6.76 8.12
C GLU A 48 10.38 -5.27 8.06
N ILE A 49 11.37 -4.41 7.80
CA ILE A 49 11.15 -2.96 7.66
C ILE A 49 10.47 -2.67 6.31
N ALA A 50 10.87 -3.36 5.24
CA ALA A 50 10.22 -3.21 3.94
C ALA A 50 8.74 -3.65 3.96
N GLU A 51 8.41 -4.70 4.71
CA GLU A 51 7.02 -5.15 4.93
C GLU A 51 6.20 -4.10 5.70
N ASP A 52 6.74 -3.48 6.75
CA ASP A 52 6.06 -2.38 7.46
C ASP A 52 5.82 -1.15 6.56
N ILE A 53 6.84 -0.74 5.80
CA ILE A 53 6.72 0.37 4.86
C ILE A 53 5.66 0.06 3.80
N LEU A 54 5.57 -1.20 3.35
CA LEU A 54 4.54 -1.64 2.41
C LEU A 54 3.13 -1.47 3.01
N GLU A 55 2.91 -1.95 4.23
CA GLU A 55 1.62 -1.79 4.93
C GLU A 55 1.24 -0.31 5.08
N ARG A 56 2.19 0.51 5.54
CA ARG A 56 2.00 1.98 5.67
C ARG A 56 1.70 2.64 4.34
N THR A 57 2.31 2.17 3.25
CA THR A 57 2.02 2.64 1.89
C THR A 57 0.56 2.39 1.53
N PHE A 58 0.05 1.17 1.77
CA PHE A 58 -1.36 0.85 1.50
C PHE A 58 -2.31 1.66 2.37
N ILE A 59 -2.03 1.80 3.67
CA ILE A 59 -2.85 2.62 4.57
C ILE A 59 -2.91 4.07 4.08
N LYS A 60 -1.76 4.66 3.73
CA LYS A 60 -1.69 6.04 3.23
C LYS A 60 -2.39 6.20 1.88
N ALA A 61 -2.17 5.26 0.95
CA ALA A 61 -2.86 5.26 -0.33
C ALA A 61 -4.38 5.15 -0.16
N TRP A 62 -4.86 4.23 0.68
CA TRP A 62 -6.29 4.05 0.95
C TRP A 62 -6.92 5.30 1.55
N ASN A 63 -6.26 5.95 2.51
CA ASN A 63 -6.77 7.16 3.16
C ASN A 63 -6.71 8.40 2.27
N SER A 64 -5.90 8.39 1.21
CA SER A 64 -5.68 9.55 0.34
C SER A 64 -6.12 9.35 -1.10
N PHE A 65 -6.72 8.22 -1.45
CA PHE A 65 -7.05 7.89 -2.85
C PHE A 65 -8.02 8.90 -3.51
N GLU A 66 -8.84 9.63 -2.75
CA GLU A 66 -9.73 10.69 -3.29
C GLU A 66 -8.94 11.87 -3.87
N SER A 67 -7.68 12.06 -3.42
CA SER A 67 -6.77 13.07 -3.96
C SER A 67 -5.99 12.60 -5.18
N TYR A 68 -6.12 11.33 -5.57
CA TYR A 68 -5.51 10.84 -6.79
C TYR A 68 -6.22 11.44 -8.01
N SER A 69 -5.44 11.94 -8.96
CA SER A 69 -5.91 12.37 -10.26
C SER A 69 -5.17 11.56 -11.32
N ILE A 70 -5.91 11.07 -12.31
CA ILE A 70 -5.35 10.29 -13.43
C ILE A 70 -4.38 11.12 -14.29
N GLU A 71 -4.51 12.45 -14.27
CA GLU A 71 -3.59 13.36 -14.96
C GLU A 71 -2.16 13.30 -14.38
N ASN A 72 -2.02 12.86 -13.13
CA ASN A 72 -0.72 12.72 -12.45
C ASN A 72 -0.04 11.36 -12.72
N GLY A 73 -0.55 10.58 -13.69
CA GLY A 73 -0.03 9.28 -14.07
C GLY A 73 -0.81 8.12 -13.45
N THR A 74 -0.29 6.90 -13.64
CA THR A 74 -1.01 5.68 -13.20
C THR A 74 -1.16 5.59 -11.68
N PHE A 75 -2.16 4.87 -11.20
CA PHE A 75 -2.35 4.66 -9.77
C PHE A 75 -1.13 3.99 -9.12
N LEU A 76 -0.51 3.04 -9.83
CA LEU A 76 0.74 2.41 -9.41
C LEU A 76 1.88 3.44 -9.26
N SER A 77 2.05 4.34 -10.23
CA SER A 77 3.07 5.40 -10.15
C SER A 77 2.87 6.31 -8.94
N TRP A 78 1.63 6.66 -8.63
CA TRP A 78 1.30 7.44 -7.44
C TRP A 78 1.63 6.69 -6.14
N MET A 79 1.25 5.41 -6.03
CA MET A 79 1.61 4.57 -4.88
C MET A 79 3.13 4.37 -4.73
N MET A 80 3.85 4.24 -5.84
CA MET A 80 5.31 4.14 -5.84
C MET A 80 5.97 5.40 -5.27
N GLY A 81 5.40 6.58 -5.54
CA GLY A 81 5.84 7.84 -4.93
C GLY A 81 5.66 7.85 -3.41
N ILE A 82 4.52 7.35 -2.92
CA ILE A 82 4.26 7.18 -1.48
C ILE A 82 5.27 6.23 -0.85
N ALA A 83 5.43 5.02 -1.44
CA ALA A 83 6.35 3.99 -0.95
C ALA A 83 7.79 4.49 -0.87
N HIS A 84 8.26 5.14 -1.93
CA HIS A 84 9.60 5.70 -1.99
C HIS A 84 9.81 6.84 -0.98
N GLY A 85 8.81 7.69 -0.76
CA GLY A 85 8.83 8.72 0.27
C GLY A 85 9.00 8.13 1.67
N LEU A 86 8.17 7.14 2.01
CA LEU A 86 8.22 6.44 3.30
C LEU A 86 9.54 5.69 3.51
N ALA A 87 10.04 5.01 2.47
CA ALA A 87 11.29 4.27 2.53
C ALA A 87 12.52 5.17 2.75
N LYS A 88 12.49 6.41 2.26
CA LYS A 88 13.53 7.41 2.51
C LYS A 88 13.44 8.03 3.90
N GLU A 89 12.23 8.18 4.42
CA GLU A 89 11.98 8.79 5.74
C GLU A 89 12.41 7.87 6.89
N ASP A 90 12.14 6.57 6.79
CA ASP A 90 12.46 5.60 7.84
C ASP A 90 13.18 4.35 7.30
N PRO A 91 14.45 4.48 6.87
CA PRO A 91 15.21 3.35 6.33
C PRO A 91 15.59 2.30 7.39
N ASN A 92 15.39 2.58 8.69
CA ASN A 92 15.79 1.72 9.80
C ASN A 92 14.61 1.15 10.61
N GLY A 93 13.36 1.46 10.23
CA GLY A 93 12.17 0.99 10.95
C GLY A 93 12.09 1.53 12.38
N SER A 94 12.69 2.70 12.63
CA SER A 94 12.76 3.31 13.97
C SER A 94 11.36 3.63 14.52
N SER A 95 10.34 3.78 13.68
CA SER A 95 8.97 4.00 14.13
C SER A 95 8.32 2.75 14.78
N ILE A 96 8.89 1.55 14.62
CA ILE A 96 8.32 0.30 15.17
C ILE A 96 8.95 -0.09 16.50
N ALA A 97 10.21 0.29 16.76
CA ALA A 97 10.92 -0.09 17.99
C ALA A 97 10.26 0.45 19.28
N GLN A 98 9.39 1.47 19.18
CA GLN A 98 8.65 2.04 20.33
C GLN A 98 7.26 1.42 20.54
N SER A 99 6.77 0.60 19.62
CA SER A 99 5.37 0.12 19.61
C SER A 99 5.22 -1.37 19.98
N VAL A 100 6.32 -2.15 20.02
CA VAL A 100 6.27 -3.62 20.25
C VAL A 100 5.96 -4.00 21.72
N SER A 101 5.54 -3.07 22.57
CA SER A 101 5.13 -3.37 23.96
C SER A 101 3.73 -4.02 24.08
N GLY A 102 3.01 -4.30 22.99
CA GLY A 102 1.76 -5.04 23.15
C GLY A 102 0.99 -5.17 21.86
N VAL A 103 0.93 -6.41 21.35
CA VAL A 103 0.12 -6.84 20.21
C VAL A 103 0.59 -6.24 18.89
N LYS A 104 1.30 -7.07 18.09
CA LYS A 104 1.27 -6.87 16.63
C LYS A 104 -0.19 -7.05 16.21
N PRO A 105 -0.89 -6.04 15.69
CA PRO A 105 -2.04 -6.32 14.88
C PRO A 105 -1.44 -7.00 13.65
N GLY A 106 -1.52 -8.33 13.62
CA GLY A 106 -1.59 -8.99 12.34
C GLY A 106 -2.71 -8.31 11.55
N ILE A 107 -2.65 -8.43 10.23
CA ILE A 107 -3.73 -8.08 9.31
C ILE A 107 -4.97 -8.98 9.56
N SER A 108 -5.40 -9.14 10.82
CA SER A 108 -6.51 -9.96 11.29
C SER A 108 -7.68 -9.14 11.81
N ASP A 109 -7.49 -7.84 12.13
CA ASP A 109 -8.57 -6.98 12.68
C ASP A 109 -8.82 -5.67 11.92
N SER A 110 -8.07 -5.36 10.85
CA SER A 110 -8.14 -4.03 10.20
C SER A 110 -9.27 -3.86 9.18
N GLY A 111 -10.10 -4.87 8.92
CA GLY A 111 -11.22 -4.74 7.98
C GLY A 111 -10.78 -4.38 6.55
N PHE A 112 -9.52 -4.65 6.22
CA PHE A 112 -9.18 -5.35 4.98
C PHE A 112 -9.63 -6.81 5.06
#